data_AF-A0A0M0LGY5-F1
#
_entry.id   AF-A0A0M0LGY5-F1
#
_cell.length_a   1.000
_cell.length_b   1.000
_cell.length_c   1.000
_cell.angle_alpha   90.00
_cell.angle_beta   90.00
_cell.angle_gamma   90.00
#
_symmetry.space_group_name_H-M   'P 1'
#
loop_
_entity.id
_entity.type
_entity.pdbx_description
1 polymer ?
#
loop_
_entity_poly.entity_id
_entity_poly.type
_entity_poly.pdbx_seq_one_letter_code
_entity_poly.pdbx_strand_id
1 'polypeptide(L)' 'MDQYEHIKTKLHEAEQSLYAAQMTGSVSDLQQSHIHLSLVEQELHALKIVEGPTKKVKLFGEQLRHLRETQEAVQQNS' A
#
# COMPACT_ATOMS: atom_id res chain seq x y z
N MET A 1 12.60 8.89 12.07
CA MET A 1 11.25 8.35 11.86
C MET A 1 11.38 6.84 11.94
N ASP A 2 10.52 6.16 12.70
CA ASP A 2 10.52 4.69 12.78
C ASP A 2 10.13 4.09 11.41
N GLN A 3 10.85 3.06 10.94
CA GLN A 3 10.57 2.40 9.66
C GLN A 3 9.15 1.84 9.63
N TYR A 4 8.62 1.40 10.79
CA TYR A 4 7.22 0.99 10.90
C TYR A 4 6.24 2.15 10.69
N GLU A 5 6.54 3.33 11.22
CA GLU A 5 5.69 4.51 11.05
C GLU A 5 5.74 5.00 9.59
N HIS A 6 6.91 4.93 8.93
CA HIS A 6 6.99 5.28 7.51
C HIS A 6 6.14 4.36 6.63
N ILE A 7 6.25 3.04 6.81
CA ILE A 7 5.44 2.05 6.08
C ILE A 7 3.94 2.31 6.31
N LYS A 8 3.55 2.55 7.57
CA LYS A 8 2.17 2.85 7.93
C LYS A 8 1.66 4.12 7.24
N THR A 9 2.45 5.18 7.21
CA THR A 9 2.11 6.41 6.49
C THR A 9 1.91 6.14 5.00
N LYS A 10 2.81 5.40 4.36
CA LYS A 10 2.71 5.08 2.92
C LYS A 10 1.51 4.18 2.61
N LEU A 11 1.18 3.24 3.48
CA LEU A 11 -0.05 2.44 3.38
C LEU A 11 -1.30 3.33 3.45
N HIS A 12 -1.32 4.29 4.35
CA HIS A 12 -2.44 5.22 4.47
C HIS A 12 -2.56 6.16 3.26
N GLU A 13 -1.45 6.67 2.74
CA GLU A 13 -1.43 7.47 1.50
C GLU A 13 -1.93 6.65 0.29
N ALA A 14 -1.55 5.37 0.20
CA ALA A 14 -2.04 4.46 -0.83
C ALA A 14 -3.56 4.25 -0.74
N GLU A 15 -4.08 4.04 0.47
CA GLU A 15 -5.52 3.86 0.75
C GLU A 15 -6.31 5.12 0.38
N GLN A 16 -5.85 6.31 0.76
CA GLN A 16 -6.49 7.57 0.41
C GLN A 16 -6.53 7.79 -1.11
N SER A 17 -5.42 7.53 -1.79
CA SER A 17 -5.33 7.65 -3.26
C SER A 17 -6.28 6.66 -3.94
N LEU A 18 -6.40 5.45 -3.40
CA LEU A 18 -7.31 4.43 -3.94
C LEU A 18 -8.78 4.79 -3.76
N TYR A 19 -9.13 5.35 -2.60
CA TYR A 19 -10.47 5.87 -2.35
C TYR A 19 -10.81 7.04 -3.28
N ALA A 20 -9.86 7.96 -3.50
CA ALA A 20 -10.03 9.07 -4.43
C ALA A 20 -10.24 8.55 -5.87
N ALA A 21 -9.45 7.56 -6.30
CA ALA A 21 -9.62 6.89 -7.58
C ALA A 21 -11.01 6.26 -7.75
N GLN A 22 -11.50 5.55 -6.74
CA GLN A 22 -12.85 4.97 -6.74
C GLN A 22 -13.96 6.01 -6.93
N MET A 23 -13.81 7.16 -6.25
CA MET A 23 -14.82 8.21 -6.28
C MET A 23 -14.81 9.02 -7.58
N THR A 24 -13.65 9.18 -8.20
CA THR A 24 -13.45 10.11 -9.32
C THR A 24 -13.21 9.44 -10.66
N GLY A 25 -12.87 8.14 -10.68
CA GLY A 25 -12.37 7.45 -11.87
C GLY A 25 -10.98 7.95 -12.32
N SER A 26 -10.27 8.67 -11.46
CA SER A 26 -8.98 9.29 -11.79
C SER A 26 -7.86 8.27 -11.95
N VAL A 27 -7.33 8.17 -13.18
CA VAL A 27 -6.14 7.36 -13.48
C VAL A 27 -4.91 7.86 -12.72
N SER A 28 -4.82 9.18 -12.46
CA SER A 28 -3.71 9.75 -11.70
C SER A 28 -3.71 9.27 -10.26
N ASP A 29 -4.87 9.18 -9.63
CA ASP A 29 -5.00 8.72 -8.24
C ASP A 29 -4.71 7.21 -8.14
N LEU A 30 -5.10 6.43 -9.15
CA LEU A 30 -4.70 5.02 -9.27
C LEU A 30 -3.18 4.86 -9.40
N GLN A 31 -2.54 5.69 -10.22
CA GLN A 31 -1.08 5.68 -10.38
C GLN A 31 -0.37 6.08 -9.08
N GLN A 32 -0.85 7.09 -8.37
CA GLN A 32 -0.30 7.48 -7.06
C GLN A 32 -0.42 6.32 -6.05
N SER A 33 -1.61 5.70 -5.95
CA SER A 33 -1.80 4.52 -5.10
C SER A 33 -0.81 3.41 -5.46
N HIS A 34 -0.60 3.14 -6.76
CA HIS A 34 0.36 2.13 -7.22
C HIS A 34 1.79 2.42 -6.77
N ILE A 35 2.23 3.68 -6.85
CA ILE A 35 3.56 4.11 -6.41
C ILE A 35 3.72 3.88 -4.91
N HIS A 36 2.74 4.30 -4.11
CA HIS A 36 2.77 4.11 -2.65
C HIS A 36 2.80 2.63 -2.26
N LEU A 37 1.97 1.77 -2.88
CA LEU A 37 1.96 0.33 -2.61
C LEU A 37 3.26 -0.36 -3.03
N SER A 38 3.90 0.10 -4.10
CA SER A 38 5.20 -0.43 -4.55
C SER A 38 6.33 -0.06 -3.58
N LEU A 39 6.34 1.17 -3.06
CA LEU A 39 7.28 1.60 -2.03
C LEU A 39 7.11 0.79 -0.74
N VAL A 40 5.86 0.62 -0.28
CA VAL A 40 5.54 -0.20 0.89
C VAL A 40 6.03 -1.63 0.73
N GLU A 41 5.84 -2.24 -0.45
CA GLU A 41 6.30 -3.61 -0.71
C GLU A 41 7.83 -3.74 -0.57
N GLN A 42 8.57 -2.80 -1.17
CA GLN A 42 10.03 -2.77 -1.07
C GLN A 42 10.50 -2.58 0.38
N GLU A 43 9.90 -1.65 1.11
CA GLU A 43 10.25 -1.37 2.51
C GLU A 43 9.90 -2.53 3.44
N LEU A 44 8.74 -3.17 3.24
CA LEU A 44 8.34 -4.34 4.01
C LEU A 44 9.25 -5.53 3.74
N HIS A 45 9.68 -5.72 2.50
CA HIS A 45 10.62 -6.77 2.15
C HIS A 45 11.97 -6.54 2.85
N ALA A 46 12.49 -5.31 2.83
CA ALA A 46 13.71 -4.95 3.53
C ALA A 46 13.57 -5.15 5.06
N LEU A 47 12.45 -4.71 5.63
CA LEU A 47 12.18 -4.85 7.06
C LEU A 47 12.07 -6.31 7.49
N LYS A 48 11.44 -7.16 6.65
CA LYS A 48 11.36 -8.61 6.88
C LYS A 48 12.73 -9.29 6.87
N ILE A 49 13.68 -8.81 6.07
CA ILE A 49 15.06 -9.33 6.04
C ILE A 49 15.80 -8.95 7.33
N VAL A 50 15.66 -7.69 7.78
CA VAL A 50 16.40 -7.16 8.93
C VAL A 50 15.83 -7.68 10.26
N GLU A 51 14.51 -7.64 10.42
CA GLU A 51 13.84 -7.95 11.70
C GLU A 51 13.13 -9.31 11.71
N GLY A 52 13.04 -9.98 10.56
CA GLY A 52 12.28 -11.22 10.43
C GLY A 52 10.76 -11.02 10.34
N PRO A 53 9.98 -12.11 10.39
CA PRO A 53 8.52 -12.08 10.21
C PRO A 53 7.78 -11.69 11.50
N THR A 54 7.99 -10.45 11.97
CA THR A 54 7.31 -9.92 13.17
C THR A 54 5.80 -9.80 12.96
N LYS A 55 5.03 -9.70 14.06
CA LYS A 55 3.57 -9.49 13.99
C LYS A 55 3.20 -8.24 13.18
N LYS A 56 3.97 -7.16 13.33
CA LYS A 56 3.76 -5.90 12.59
C LYS A 56 4.05 -6.08 11.09
N VAL A 57 5.16 -6.73 10.72
CA VAL A 57 5.48 -7.02 9.30
C VAL A 57 4.38 -7.86 8.64
N LYS A 58 3.84 -8.86 9.36
CA LYS A 58 2.70 -9.66 8.88
C LYS A 58 1.46 -8.81 8.67
N LEU A 59 1.09 -7.98 9.64
CA LEU A 59 -0.06 -7.08 9.57
C LEU A 59 0.03 -6.12 8.37
N PHE A 60 1.17 -5.48 8.18
CA PHE A 60 1.40 -4.58 7.06
C PHE A 60 1.40 -5.32 5.71
N GLY A 61 1.91 -6.55 5.67
CA GLY A 61 1.80 -7.41 4.48
C GLY A 61 0.35 -7.75 4.10
N GLU A 62 -0.49 -8.05 5.09
CA GLU A 62 -1.93 -8.28 4.88
C GLU A 62 -2.64 -7.01 4.36
N GLN A 63 -2.34 -5.84 4.96
CA GLN A 63 -2.88 -4.56 4.51
C GLN A 63 -2.46 -4.22 3.08
N LEU A 64 -1.17 -4.39 2.75
CA LEU A 64 -0.65 -4.21 1.40
C LEU A 64 -1.40 -5.10 0.39
N ARG A 65 -1.61 -6.38 0.73
CA ARG A 65 -2.34 -7.32 -0.14
C ARG A 65 -3.77 -6.84 -0.39
N HIS A 66 -4.50 -6.47 0.66
CA HIS A 66 -5.89 -6.01 0.51
C HIS A 66 -6.00 -4.73 -0.31
N LEU A 67 -5.07 -3.79 -0.15
CA LEU A 67 -5.04 -2.57 -0.98
C LEU A 67 -4.74 -2.89 -2.45
N ARG A 68 -3.89 -3.88 -2.75
CA ARG A 68 -3.65 -4.33 -4.13
C ARG A 68 -4.85 -5.02 -4.75
N GLU A 69 -5.50 -5.93 -4.02
CA GLU A 69 -6.75 -6.56 -4.46
C GLU A 69 -7.82 -5.51 -4.76
N THR A 70 -7.90 -4.49 -3.89
CA THR A 70 -8.80 -3.36 -4.11
C THR A 70 -8.39 -2.56 -5.34
N GLN A 71 -7.11 -2.25 -5.53
CA GLN A 71 -6.61 -1.51 -6.69
C GLN A 71 -6.94 -2.22 -8.01
N GLU A 72 -6.73 -3.53 -8.07
CA GLU A 72 -7.07 -4.36 -9.23
C GLU A 72 -8.58 -4.31 -9.52
N ALA A 73 -9.41 -4.38 -8.47
CA ALA A 73 -10.86 -4.26 -8.63
C ALA A 73 -11.29 -2.87 -9.14
N VAL A 74 -10.63 -1.79 -8.71
CA VAL A 74 -10.90 -0.44 -9.25
C VAL A 74 -10.50 -0.37 -10.71
N GLN A 75 -9.32 -0.87 -11.06
CA GLN A 75 -8.81 -0.86 -12.43
C GLN A 75 -9.68 -1.67 -13.40
N GLN A 76 -10.27 -2.78 -12.94
CA GLN A 76 -11.20 -3.58 -13.74
C GLN A 76 -12.57 -2.93 -13.92
N ASN A 77 -12.97 -2.04 -13.01
CA ASN A 77 -14.25 -1.32 -13.04
C ASN A 77 -14.14 0.10 -13.61
N SER A 78 -12.94 0.53 -14.04
CA SER A 78 -12.65 1.86 -14.62
C SER A 78 -12.74 1.87 -16.14
#